data_AF-M3IAB1-F1
#
_entry.id   AF-M3IAB1-F1
#
_cell.length_a   1.000
_cell.length_b   1.000
_cell.length_c   1.000
_cell.angle_alpha   90.00
_cell.angle_beta   90.00
_cell.angle_gamma   90.00
#
_symmetry.space_group_name_H-M   'P 1'
#
loop_
_entity.id
_entity.type
_entity.pdbx_description
1 polymer ?
#
loop_
_entity_poly.entity_id
_entity_poly.type
_entity_poly.pdbx_seq_one_letter_code
_entity_poly.pdbx_strand_id
1 'polypeptide(L)' 'MAFVEMANKEEGNAAIDGLNGTQIRGREIKVNEALPKKPFPEKSRSRY' A
#
# COMPACT_ATOMS: atom_id res chain seq x y z
N MET A 1 -7.02 -6.03 2.34
CA MET A 1 -6.10 -4.96 1.91
C MET A 1 -6.72 -4.32 0.68
N ALA A 2 -6.83 -2.99 0.66
CA ALA A 2 -7.36 -2.24 -0.47
C ALA A 2 -6.26 -1.36 -1.05
N PHE A 3 -6.31 -1.10 -2.35
CA PHE A 3 -5.40 -0.19 -3.05
C PHE A 3 -6.25 0.86 -3.76
N VAL A 4 -5.79 2.10 -3.73
CA VAL A 4 -6.42 3.22 -4.44
C VAL A 4 -5.36 3.78 -5.38
N GLU A 5 -5.72 3.93 -6.64
CA GLU A 5 -4.88 4.57 -7.65
C GLU A 5 -5.22 6.06 -7.68
N MET A 6 -4.22 6.91 -7.48
CA MET A 6 -4.33 8.36 -7.57
C MET A 6 -3.81 8.82 -8.93
N ALA A 7 -4.36 9.91 -9.48
CA ALA A 7 -4.00 10.38 -10.82
C ALA A 7 -2.55 10.87 -10.90
N ASN A 8 -2.00 11.37 -9.79
CA ASN A 8 -0.61 11.81 -9.70
C ASN A 8 -0.02 11.53 -8.31
N LYS A 9 1.31 11.67 -8.22
CA LYS A 9 2.07 11.41 -6.99
C LYS A 9 1.81 12.46 -5.90
N GLU A 10 1.52 13.70 -6.29
CA GLU A 10 1.25 14.80 -5.36
C GLU A 10 -0.04 14.56 -4.56
N GLU A 11 -1.11 14.16 -5.23
CA GLU A 11 -2.38 13.75 -4.60
C GLU A 11 -2.19 12.53 -3.70
N GLY A 12 -1.36 11.57 -4.12
CA GLY A 12 -0.97 10.43 -3.29
C GLY A 12 -0.30 10.85 -1.97
N ASN A 13 0.65 11.79 -2.04
CA ASN A 13 1.34 12.30 -0.86
C ASN A 13 0.40 13.11 0.06
N ALA A 14 -0.45 13.97 -0.51
CA ALA A 14 -1.44 14.72 0.27
C ALA A 14 -2.43 13.80 0.98
N ALA A 15 -2.85 12.71 0.32
CA ALA A 15 -3.71 11.70 0.93
C ALA A 15 -2.99 10.92 2.03
N ILE A 16 -1.71 10.58 1.86
CA ILE A 16 -0.91 9.96 2.91
C ILE A 16 -0.82 10.88 4.13
N ASP A 17 -0.47 12.16 3.93
CA ASP A 17 -0.29 13.11 5.04
C ASP A 17 -1.61 13.37 5.80
N GLY A 18 -2.72 13.49 5.08
CA GLY A 18 -4.03 13.78 5.67
C GLY A 18 -4.81 12.58 6.21
N LEU A 19 -4.59 11.37 5.68
CA LEU A 19 -5.39 10.18 6.02
C LEU A 19 -4.62 9.13 6.83
N ASN A 20 -3.29 9.14 6.83
CA ASN A 20 -2.50 8.20 7.61
C ASN A 20 -2.67 8.47 9.11
N GLY A 21 -3.16 7.47 9.85
CA GLY A 21 -3.46 7.62 11.28
C GLY A 21 -4.87 8.17 11.55
N THR A 22 -5.69 8.42 10.52
CA THR A 22 -7.08 8.82 10.73
C THR A 22 -7.94 7.64 11.19
N GLN A 23 -8.94 7.93 12.03
CA GLN A 23 -9.89 6.91 12.48
C GLN A 23 -11.10 6.86 11.56
N ILE A 24 -11.25 5.76 10.82
CA ILE A 24 -12.43 5.47 10.02
C ILE A 24 -13.23 4.38 10.72
N ARG A 25 -14.45 4.71 11.15
CA ARG A 25 -15.37 3.77 11.84
C ARG A 25 -14.74 3.13 13.08
N GLY A 26 -14.01 3.92 13.87
CA GLY A 26 -13.33 3.45 15.09
C GLY A 26 -12.11 2.56 14.86
N ARG A 27 -11.61 2.49 13.61
CA ARG A 27 -10.35 1.82 13.28
C ARG A 27 -9.39 2.82 12.66
N GLU A 28 -8.19 2.87 13.21
CA GLU A 28 -7.11 3.66 12.64
C GLU A 28 -6.67 3.05 11.32
N ILE A 29 -6.63 3.86 10.25
CA ILE A 29 -6.17 3.43 8.95
C ILE A 29 -4.74 3.89 8.70
N LYS A 30 -3.96 3.04 8.04
CA LYS A 30 -2.61 3.37 7.61
C LYS A 30 -2.62 3.60 6.10
N VAL A 31 -2.17 4.77 5.67
CA VAL A 31 -2.05 5.15 4.26
C VAL A 31 -0.57 5.34 3.96
N ASN A 32 -0.07 4.67 2.93
CA ASN A 32 1.33 4.69 2.56
C ASN A 32 1.51 4.54 1.04
N GLU A 33 2.66 4.97 0.53
CA GLU A 33 3.01 4.78 -0.89
C GLU A 33 2.98 3.28 -1.23
N ALA A 34 2.34 2.95 -2.35
CA ALA A 34 2.21 1.59 -2.81
C ALA A 34 3.58 1.07 -3.27
N LEU A 35 4.18 0.17 -2.48
CA LEU A 35 5.41 -0.48 -2.88
C LEU A 35 5.12 -1.51 -3.99
N PRO A 36 5.95 -1.57 -5.05
CA PRO A 36 5.82 -2.60 -6.07
C PRO A 36 5.90 -3.97 -5.40
N LYS A 37 5.03 -4.90 -5.80
CA LYS A 37 5.11 -6.29 -5.34
C LYS A 37 6.51 -6.79 -5.70
N LYS A 38 7.33 -7.10 -4.69
CA LYS A 38 8.60 -7.79 -4.91
C LYS A 38 8.30 -9.04 -5.75
N PRO A 39 9.08 -9.32 -6.81
CA PRO A 39 8.97 -10.61 -7.49
C PRO A 39 9.11 -11.67 -6.41
N PHE A 40 8.13 -12.56 -6.31
CA PHE A 40 8.20 -13.68 -5.39
C PHE A 40 9.53 -14.36 -5.67
N PRO A 41 10.41 -14.59 -4.66
CA PRO A 41 11.58 -15.39 -4.89
C PRO A 41 11.05 -16.71 -5.42
N GLU A 42 11.44 -17.04 -6.66
CA GLU A 42 11.13 -18.30 -7.28
C GLU A 42 11.63 -19.35 -6.30
N LYS A 43 10.71 -19.90 -5.51
CA LYS A 43 11.00 -21.08 -4.72
C LYS A 43 11.25 -22.13 -5.77
N SER A 44 12.54 -22.28 -6.08
CA SER A 44 13.14 -23.38 -6.77
C SER A 44 12.43 -24.63 -6.26
N ARG A 45 11.49 -25.11 -7.06
CA ARG A 45 10.90 -26.43 -6.93
C ARG A 45 11.96 -27.44 -7.36
N SER A 46 13.14 -27.38 -6.76
CA SER A 46 14.10 -28.48 -6.77
C SER A 46 13.71 -29.44 -5.66
N ARG A 47 12.54 -30.05 -5.84
CA ARG A 47 12.24 -31.38 -5.32
C ARG A 47 12.01 -32.25 -6.53
N TYR A 48 13.11 -32.73 -7.07
CA TYR A 48 13.21 -33.96 -7.84
C TYR A 48 14.40 -34.73 -7.30
#